data_AF-A0A2P5GPA0-F1
#
_entry.id   AF-A0A2P5GPA0-F1
#
_cell.length_a   1.000
_cell.length_b   1.000
_cell.length_c   1.000
_cell.angle_alpha   90.00
_cell.angle_beta   90.00
_cell.angle_gamma   90.00
#
_symmetry.space_group_name_H-M   'P 1'
#
loop_
_entity.id
_entity.type
_entity.pdbx_description
1 polymer ?
#
loop_
_entity_poly.entity_id
_entity_poly.type
_entity_poly.pdbx_seq_one_letter_code
_entity_poly.pdbx_strand_id
1 'polypeptide(L)'
;MNIIKKIIDSIFIFIFAGAMLSFAAIKDELLKTNDIIAIKWCYGRDLIQQQVWEKYLGFYLYTEQMEDGRYILRVQVYNTLLSSVFDNYWLNYSKPIAIVADKRTAQKEWGKIVCKADGNIEIGNKGYILPQNFIRWN
;
A
#
# COMPACT_ATOMS: atom_id res chain seq x y z
N MET A 1 -48.91 -6.90 -17.87
CA MET A 1 -47.50 -6.58 -17.56
C MET A 1 -46.62 -7.47 -18.46
N ASN A 2 -45.99 -6.90 -19.49
CA ASN A 2 -45.48 -7.62 -20.67
C ASN A 2 -44.34 -8.59 -20.34
N ILE A 3 -44.43 -9.82 -20.88
CA ILE A 3 -43.39 -10.86 -20.81
C ILE A 3 -42.02 -10.33 -21.28
N ILE A 4 -42.02 -9.46 -22.29
CA ILE A 4 -40.82 -8.79 -22.81
C ILE A 4 -40.11 -7.97 -21.73
N LYS A 5 -40.85 -7.26 -20.87
CA LYS A 5 -40.27 -6.49 -19.76
C LYS A 5 -39.58 -7.40 -18.75
N LYS A 6 -40.20 -8.55 -18.40
CA LYS A 6 -39.59 -9.54 -17.49
C LYS A 6 -38.30 -10.15 -18.03
N ILE A 7 -38.22 -10.38 -19.35
CA ILE A 7 -37.02 -10.90 -20.01
C ILE A 7 -35.90 -9.85 -19.97
N ILE A 8 -36.21 -8.59 -20.31
CA ILE A 8 -35.24 -7.49 -20.26
C ILE A 8 -34.72 -7.29 -18.84
N ASP A 9 -35.62 -7.23 -17.85
CA ASP A 9 -35.25 -7.08 -16.44
C ASP A 9 -34.32 -8.22 -15.97
N SER A 10 -34.58 -9.46 -16.40
CA SER A 10 -33.74 -10.61 -16.06
C SER A 10 -32.34 -10.53 -16.70
N ILE A 11 -32.26 -10.14 -17.98
CA ILE A 11 -30.97 -9.98 -18.68
C ILE A 11 -30.12 -8.89 -18.01
N PHE A 12 -30.74 -7.76 -17.64
CA PHE A 12 -30.05 -6.68 -16.91
C PHE A 12 -29.50 -7.16 -15.57
N ILE A 13 -30.26 -7.93 -14.81
CA ILE A 13 -29.80 -8.50 -13.54
C ILE A 13 -28.60 -9.43 -13.75
N PHE A 14 -28.64 -10.30 -14.77
CA PHE A 14 -27.53 -11.21 -15.09
C PHE A 14 -26.25 -10.47 -15.50
N ILE A 15 -26.37 -9.45 -16.35
CA ILE A 15 -25.23 -8.63 -16.78
C ILE A 15 -24.64 -7.88 -15.58
N PHE A 16 -25.49 -7.29 -14.74
CA PHE A 16 -25.05 -6.52 -13.58
C PHE A 16 -24.36 -7.42 -12.53
N ALA A 17 -24.92 -8.60 -12.26
CA ALA A 17 -24.32 -9.59 -11.39
C ALA A 17 -22.97 -10.09 -11.94
N GLY A 18 -22.87 -10.34 -13.25
CA GLY A 18 -21.62 -10.72 -13.91
C GLY A 18 -20.55 -9.62 -13.81
N ALA A 19 -20.92 -8.36 -14.02
CA ALA A 19 -20.01 -7.23 -13.88
C ALA A 19 -19.51 -7.07 -12.43
N MET A 20 -20.39 -7.24 -11.44
CA MET A 20 -20.00 -7.21 -10.01
C MET A 20 -19.05 -8.35 -9.64
N LEU A 21 -19.29 -9.56 -10.14
CA LEU A 21 -18.39 -10.71 -9.91
C LEU A 21 -17.01 -10.49 -10.54
N SER A 22 -16.97 -9.96 -11.76
CA SER A 22 -15.71 -9.58 -12.42
C SER A 22 -14.96 -8.49 -11.66
N PHE A 23 -15.67 -7.47 -11.15
CA PHE A 23 -15.06 -6.41 -10.33
C PHE A 23 -14.51 -6.94 -9.01
N ALA A 24 -15.24 -7.87 -8.37
CA ALA A 24 -14.80 -8.54 -7.16
C ALA A 24 -13.55 -9.39 -7.42
N ALA A 25 -13.51 -10.13 -8.54
CA ALA A 25 -12.35 -10.92 -8.94
C ALA A 25 -11.12 -10.05 -9.25
N ILE A 26 -11.28 -8.95 -9.99
CA ILE A 26 -10.19 -7.99 -10.27
C ILE A 26 -9.68 -7.36 -8.98
N LYS A 27 -10.58 -6.96 -8.08
CA LYS A 27 -10.22 -6.41 -6.77
C LYS A 27 -9.47 -7.44 -5.92
N ASP A 28 -9.93 -8.68 -5.89
CA ASP A 28 -9.30 -9.76 -5.13
C ASP A 28 -7.91 -10.11 -5.69
N GLU A 29 -7.74 -10.07 -7.02
CA GLU A 29 -6.45 -10.25 -7.69
C GLU A 29 -5.49 -9.10 -7.40
N LEU A 30 -5.98 -7.84 -7.43
CA LEU A 30 -5.21 -6.65 -7.06
C LEU A 30 -4.82 -6.63 -5.58
N LEU A 31 -5.63 -7.23 -4.70
CA LEU A 31 -5.33 -7.36 -3.27
C LEU A 31 -4.36 -8.50 -2.95
N LYS A 32 -4.28 -9.54 -3.79
CA LYS A 32 -3.35 -10.67 -3.61
C LYS A 32 -1.91 -10.36 -4.00
N THR A 33 -1.69 -9.40 -4.90
CA THR A 33 -0.34 -9.07 -5.39
C THR A 33 0.46 -8.24 -4.40
N ASN A 34 -0.20 -7.45 -3.56
CA ASN A 34 0.42 -6.54 -2.59
C ASN A 34 -0.03 -6.83 -1.14
N ASP A 35 0.83 -7.49 -0.37
CA ASP A 35 0.58 -7.72 1.06
C ASP A 35 1.25 -6.64 1.91
N ILE A 36 0.49 -5.97 2.77
CA ILE A 36 1.05 -5.07 3.78
C ILE A 36 1.67 -5.91 4.90
N ILE A 37 2.96 -5.72 5.15
CA ILE A 37 3.72 -6.45 6.18
C ILE A 37 4.02 -5.61 7.42
N ALA A 38 4.03 -4.28 7.32
CA ALA A 38 4.15 -3.39 8.46
C ALA A 38 3.57 -2.00 8.17
N ILE A 39 3.03 -1.36 9.21
CA ILE A 39 2.52 0.01 9.16
C ILE A 39 3.07 0.77 10.37
N LYS A 40 3.57 1.99 10.16
CA LYS A 40 3.99 2.87 11.25
C LYS A 40 3.70 4.32 10.92
N TRP A 41 3.13 5.03 11.90
CA TRP A 41 2.99 6.48 11.86
C TRP A 41 4.15 7.11 12.64
N CYS A 42 4.79 8.11 12.02
CA CYS A 42 5.88 8.88 12.59
C CYS A 42 5.47 10.35 12.69
N TYR A 43 5.83 11.00 13.79
CA TYR A 43 5.45 12.38 14.05
C TYR A 43 6.36 13.35 13.28
N GLY A 44 5.78 14.34 12.62
CA GLY A 44 6.49 15.25 11.71
C GLY A 44 7.61 16.08 12.37
N ARG A 45 7.57 16.27 13.71
CA ARG A 45 8.64 16.97 14.44
C ARG A 45 9.94 16.16 14.46
N ASP A 46 9.85 14.84 14.37
CA ASP A 46 11.02 13.97 14.23
C ASP A 46 11.55 13.99 12.79
N LEU A 47 10.74 14.42 11.81
CA LEU A 47 10.96 14.18 10.38
C LEU A 47 11.34 15.39 9.53
N ILE A 48 11.15 16.66 9.93
CA ILE A 48 11.68 17.86 9.23
C ILE A 48 11.46 19.18 10.02
N GLN A 49 12.42 20.12 9.86
CA GLN A 49 12.46 21.49 10.42
C GLN A 49 11.76 22.56 9.54
N GLN A 50 11.03 22.17 8.49
CA GLN A 50 10.34 23.09 7.57
C GLN A 50 8.84 23.09 7.83
N GLN A 51 8.32 24.31 7.95
CA GLN A 51 6.91 24.63 8.05
C GLN A 51 6.12 23.91 6.95
N VAL A 52 5.06 23.19 7.34
CA VAL A 52 3.74 23.09 6.69
C VAL A 52 3.03 21.85 7.27
N TRP A 53 2.14 22.09 8.23
CA TRP A 53 0.86 21.43 8.55
C TRP A 53 0.70 19.88 8.62
N GLU A 54 1.67 19.05 8.24
CA GLU A 54 1.56 17.59 8.20
C GLU A 54 2.11 16.99 9.51
N LYS A 55 1.21 16.80 10.50
CA LYS A 55 1.61 16.34 11.84
C LYS A 55 2.11 14.89 11.88
N TYR A 56 1.72 14.04 10.94
CA TYR A 56 2.04 12.62 10.94
C TYR A 56 2.24 12.09 9.52
N LEU A 57 3.29 11.28 9.34
CA LEU A 57 3.54 10.53 8.12
C LEU A 57 3.33 9.04 8.37
N GLY A 58 2.53 8.40 7.53
CA GLY A 58 2.24 6.98 7.56
C GLY A 58 3.15 6.21 6.61
N PHE A 59 3.92 5.26 7.12
CA PHE A 59 4.80 4.41 6.35
C PHE A 59 4.20 3.01 6.27
N TYR A 60 3.93 2.56 5.06
CA TYR A 60 3.35 1.26 4.76
C TYR A 60 4.39 0.45 4.00
N LEU A 61 4.85 -0.64 4.61
CA LEU A 61 5.74 -1.59 3.98
C LEU A 61 4.90 -2.72 3.40
N TYR A 62 5.02 -2.94 2.11
CA TYR A 62 4.29 -3.99 1.42
C TYR A 62 5.21 -4.85 0.54
N THR A 63 4.74 -6.04 0.21
CA THR A 63 5.41 -6.97 -0.67
C THR A 63 4.65 -7.15 -1.97
N GLU A 64 5.34 -7.05 -3.10
CA GLU A 64 4.83 -7.30 -4.44
C GLU A 64 5.37 -8.63 -4.96
N GLN A 65 4.50 -9.57 -5.37
CA GLN A 65 4.95 -10.84 -5.93
C GLN A 65 5.50 -10.67 -7.35
N MET A 66 6.70 -11.21 -7.59
CA MET A 66 7.34 -11.27 -8.91
C MET A 66 6.89 -12.51 -9.69
N GLU A 67 7.07 -12.48 -11.01
CA GLU A 67 6.79 -13.62 -11.90
C GLU A 67 7.58 -14.88 -11.54
N ASP A 68 8.79 -14.72 -10.97
CA ASP A 68 9.65 -15.83 -10.53
C ASP A 68 9.30 -16.38 -9.14
N GLY A 69 8.21 -15.88 -8.53
CA GLY A 69 7.73 -16.31 -7.22
C GLY A 69 8.41 -15.62 -6.02
N ARG A 70 9.43 -14.77 -6.25
CA ARG A 70 10.01 -13.93 -5.19
C ARG A 70 9.13 -12.73 -4.87
N TYR A 71 9.46 -12.02 -3.81
CA TYR A 71 8.73 -10.85 -3.34
C TYR A 71 9.63 -9.62 -3.27
N ILE A 72 9.21 -8.52 -3.91
CA ILE A 72 9.84 -7.21 -3.80
C ILE A 72 9.26 -6.48 -2.61
N LEU A 73 10.10 -5.90 -1.77
CA LEU A 73 9.68 -5.02 -0.69
C LEU A 73 9.76 -3.56 -1.11
N ARG A 74 8.72 -2.80 -0.81
CA ARG A 74 8.62 -1.37 -1.08
C ARG A 74 7.89 -0.65 0.04
N VAL A 75 8.23 0.62 0.22
CA VAL A 75 7.64 1.49 1.23
C VAL A 75 6.79 2.52 0.52
N GLN A 76 5.62 2.75 1.07
CA GLN A 76 4.73 3.81 0.65
C GLN A 76 4.54 4.80 1.80
N VAL A 77 4.56 6.09 1.46
CA VAL A 77 4.45 7.18 2.44
C VAL A 77 3.14 7.94 2.21
N TYR A 78 2.40 8.16 3.29
CA TYR A 78 1.16 8.91 3.32
C TYR A 78 1.30 10.12 4.24
N ASN A 79 0.73 11.25 3.85
CA ASN A 79 0.90 12.53 4.52
C ASN A 79 -0.28 12.99 5.39
N THR A 80 -1.28 12.13 5.59
CA THR A 80 -2.44 12.48 6.42
C THR A 80 -2.96 11.27 7.20
N LEU A 81 -3.39 11.51 8.44
CA LEU A 81 -4.00 10.51 9.34
C LEU A 81 -5.33 9.96 8.81
N LEU A 82 -5.99 10.72 7.92
CA LEU A 82 -7.33 10.42 7.40
C LEU A 82 -7.31 9.87 5.97
N SER A 83 -6.15 9.77 5.31
CA SER A 83 -6.07 9.12 4.00
C SER A 83 -6.18 7.62 4.19
N SER A 84 -7.18 7.06 3.53
CA SER A 84 -7.29 5.63 3.34
C SER A 84 -6.12 5.12 2.51
N VAL A 85 -5.68 3.88 2.74
CA VAL A 85 -4.78 3.18 1.80
C VAL A 85 -5.38 3.06 0.38
N PHE A 86 -6.69 3.26 0.27
CA PHE A 86 -7.46 3.28 -0.97
C PHE A 86 -7.62 4.67 -1.59
N ASP A 87 -7.14 5.74 -0.95
CA ASP A 87 -7.20 7.07 -1.53
C ASP A 87 -6.10 7.23 -2.58
N ASN A 88 -6.49 7.62 -3.80
CA ASN A 88 -5.62 7.80 -4.98
C ASN A 88 -4.58 8.94 -4.83
N TYR A 89 -4.41 9.53 -3.66
CA TYR A 89 -3.44 10.61 -3.49
C TYR A 89 -2.02 10.04 -3.53
N TRP A 90 -1.36 10.28 -4.67
CA TRP A 90 0.09 10.38 -4.84
C TRP A 90 0.85 9.22 -4.19
N LEU A 91 0.64 8.02 -4.74
CA LEU A 91 1.32 6.77 -4.39
C LEU A 91 2.83 6.86 -4.71
N ASN A 92 3.60 7.58 -3.90
CA ASN A 92 5.05 7.60 -4.03
C ASN A 92 5.62 6.33 -3.41
N TYR A 93 5.76 5.30 -4.23
CA TYR A 93 6.45 4.08 -3.86
C TYR A 93 7.95 4.30 -3.83
N SER A 94 8.60 3.75 -2.81
CA SER A 94 10.05 3.66 -2.80
C SER A 94 10.55 2.80 -3.95
N LYS A 95 11.80 3.04 -4.35
CA LYS A 95 12.55 2.00 -5.04
C LYS A 95 12.52 0.70 -4.22
N PRO A 96 12.66 -0.47 -4.87
CA PRO A 96 12.79 -1.73 -4.16
C PRO A 96 13.82 -1.64 -3.04
N ILE A 97 13.42 -1.94 -1.80
CA ILE A 97 14.36 -1.95 -0.65
C ILE A 97 15.06 -3.30 -0.53
N ALA A 98 14.37 -4.38 -0.93
CA ALA A 98 14.87 -5.74 -0.91
C ALA A 98 14.05 -6.66 -1.81
N ILE A 99 14.62 -7.82 -2.13
CA ILE A 99 13.92 -8.93 -2.77
C ILE A 99 14.12 -10.16 -1.86
N VAL A 100 13.03 -10.85 -1.52
CA VAL A 100 13.05 -12.02 -0.65
C VAL A 100 12.39 -13.23 -1.31
N ALA A 101 12.75 -14.43 -0.88
CA ALA A 101 12.24 -15.65 -1.47
C ALA A 101 10.75 -15.89 -1.18
N ASP A 102 10.26 -15.46 -0.01
CA ASP A 102 8.90 -15.76 0.45
C ASP A 102 8.37 -14.70 1.44
N LYS A 103 7.05 -14.66 1.61
CA LYS A 103 6.34 -13.72 2.49
C LYS A 103 6.74 -13.86 3.98
N ARG A 104 7.03 -15.06 4.45
CA ARG A 104 7.38 -15.31 5.86
C ARG A 104 8.76 -14.70 6.17
N THR A 105 9.70 -14.82 5.24
CA THR A 105 11.00 -14.14 5.31
C THR A 105 10.82 -12.62 5.28
N ALA A 106 9.92 -12.10 4.44
CA ALA A 106 9.59 -10.67 4.41
C ALA A 106 9.11 -10.18 5.79
N GLN A 107 8.10 -10.84 6.37
CA GLN A 107 7.53 -10.47 7.67
C GLN A 107 8.57 -10.56 8.80
N LYS A 108 9.37 -11.62 8.84
CA LYS A 108 10.35 -11.85 9.90
C LYS A 108 11.50 -10.84 9.86
N GLU A 109 12.07 -10.60 8.68
CA GLU A 109 13.28 -9.78 8.54
C GLU A 109 12.95 -8.29 8.33
N TRP A 110 11.76 -7.97 7.83
CA TRP A 110 11.40 -6.62 7.40
C TRP A 110 10.13 -6.05 8.04
N GLY A 111 9.33 -6.84 8.76
CA GLY A 111 8.05 -6.45 9.36
C GLY A 111 8.14 -5.43 10.51
N LYS A 112 9.20 -4.64 10.60
CA LYS A 112 9.42 -3.62 11.64
C LYS A 112 9.77 -2.30 10.98
N ILE A 113 9.11 -1.22 11.41
CA ILE A 113 9.43 0.16 11.00
C ILE A 113 9.66 0.98 12.27
N VAL A 114 10.77 1.70 12.32
CA VAL A 114 11.17 2.54 13.46
C VAL A 114 11.45 3.96 12.98
N CYS A 115 10.75 4.93 13.56
CA CYS A 115 11.03 6.35 13.36
C CYS A 115 12.25 6.74 14.19
N LYS A 116 13.29 7.29 13.57
CA LYS A 116 14.47 7.80 14.27
C LYS A 116 14.28 9.29 14.59
N ALA A 117 15.01 9.75 15.60
CA ALA A 117 14.98 11.14 16.05
C ALA A 117 15.62 12.13 15.06
N ASP A 118 16.41 11.63 14.10
CA ASP A 118 17.05 12.41 13.04
C ASP A 118 16.19 12.53 11.77
N GLY A 119 14.95 12.02 11.81
CA GLY A 119 14.03 12.01 10.68
C GLY A 119 14.23 10.86 9.71
N ASN A 120 15.17 9.96 9.96
CA ASN A 120 15.29 8.77 9.14
C ASN A 120 14.32 7.69 9.60
N ILE A 121 13.94 6.80 8.69
CA ILE A 121 13.11 5.65 9.00
C ILE A 121 13.95 4.39 8.86
N GLU A 122 14.07 3.62 9.93
CA GLU A 122 14.72 2.31 9.92
C GLU A 122 13.69 1.22 9.64
N ILE A 123 14.00 0.34 8.69
CA ILE A 123 13.11 -0.70 8.20
C ILE A 123 13.78 -2.05 8.31
N GLY A 124 13.03 -2.99 8.89
CA GLY A 124 13.44 -4.35 9.16
C GLY A 124 14.50 -4.49 10.24
N ASN A 125 14.77 -5.73 10.60
CA ASN A 125 15.88 -6.11 11.48
C ASN A 125 17.24 -5.94 10.79
N LYS A 126 17.24 -5.75 9.46
CA LYS A 126 18.42 -5.45 8.66
C LYS A 126 18.86 -3.99 8.76
N GLY A 127 18.01 -3.11 9.31
CA GLY A 127 18.35 -1.71 9.56
C GLY A 127 18.43 -0.85 8.30
N TYR A 128 17.64 -1.16 7.26
CA TYR A 128 17.61 -0.32 6.06
C TYR A 128 17.12 1.08 6.41
N ILE A 129 17.87 2.10 5.99
CA ILE A 129 17.55 3.50 6.29
C ILE A 129 16.89 4.14 5.08
N LEU A 130 15.61 4.49 5.23
CA LEU A 130 14.91 5.37 4.30
C LEU A 130 15.15 6.83 4.74
N PRO A 131 15.89 7.62 3.94
CA PRO A 131 16.28 8.96 4.36
C PRO A 131 15.12 9.94 4.29
N GLN A 132 15.08 10.94 5.19
CA GLN A 132 14.02 11.96 5.23
C GLN A 132 13.81 12.70 3.89
N ASN A 133 14.86 12.85 3.08
CA ASN A 133 14.78 13.54 1.78
C ASN A 133 14.02 12.73 0.72
N PHE A 134 13.75 11.44 0.96
CA PHE A 134 12.81 10.65 0.19
C PHE A 134 11.40 11.25 0.22
N ILE A 135 11.09 12.00 1.27
CA ILE A 135 9.81 12.68 1.51
C ILE A 135 9.76 14.03 0.76
N ARG A 136 10.84 14.46 0.09
CA ARG A 136 10.79 15.68 -0.75
C ARG A 136 10.01 15.40 -2.02
N TRP A 137 8.77 15.88 -2.01
CA TRP A 137 7.85 15.96 -3.14
C TRP A 137 8.55 16.67 -4.33
N ASN A 138 8.62 16.00 -5.49
CA ASN A 138 8.86 16.66 -6.77
C ASN A 138 7.57 17.33 -7.25
#